data_AF-A0A7S1QJU4-F1
#
_entry.id   AF-A0A7S1QJU4-F1
#
_cell.length_a   1.000
_cell.length_b   1.000
_cell.length_c   1.000
_cell.angle_alpha   90.00
_cell.angle_beta   90.00
_cell.angle_gamma   90.00
#
_symmetry.space_group_name_H-M   'P 1'
#
loop_
_entity.id
_entity.type
_entity.pdbx_description
1 polymer ?
#
loop_
_entity_poly.entity_id
_entity_poly.type
_entity_poly.pdbx_seq_one_letter_code
_entity_poly.pdbx_strand_id
1 'polypeptide(L)'
;EFEPPDSAARRRRQKELASYLEAHQERLEKVAQRCVNQVLLSRPVDPYEALLHLLSEYTQEGICFRQVRFWPRGPSSIAMEVVAEARSSVLSAHRGELPAELV
;
A
#
# COMPACT_ATOMS: atom_id res chain seq x y z
N GLU A 1 -32.26 -22.62 -7.36
CA GLU A 1 -31.36 -21.81 -6.53
C GLU A 1 -31.28 -20.42 -7.14
N PHE A 2 -31.64 -19.37 -6.41
CA PHE A 2 -31.53 -17.99 -6.87
C PHE A 2 -30.10 -17.52 -6.57
N GLU A 3 -29.21 -17.53 -7.57
CA GLU A 3 -27.97 -16.74 -7.48
C GLU A 3 -28.37 -15.26 -7.41
N PRO A 4 -27.94 -14.50 -6.40
CA PRO A 4 -28.23 -13.08 -6.35
C PRO A 4 -27.59 -12.41 -7.57
N PRO A 5 -28.32 -11.52 -8.29
CA PRO A 5 -27.84 -10.86 -9.52
C PRO A 5 -26.56 -10.03 -9.32
N ASP A 6 -26.17 -9.80 -8.06
CA ASP A 6 -24.92 -9.14 -7.67
C ASP A 6 -23.66 -9.98 -7.88
N SER A 7 -23.73 -11.31 -8.02
CA SER A 7 -22.52 -12.16 -8.03
C SER A 7 -21.64 -11.93 -9.26
N ALA A 8 -22.24 -11.81 -10.45
CA ALA A 8 -21.53 -11.66 -11.72
C ALA A 8 -21.00 -10.23 -11.93
N ALA A 9 -21.81 -9.22 -11.59
CA ALA A 9 -21.42 -7.82 -11.69
C ALA A 9 -20.30 -7.46 -10.70
N ARG A 10 -20.36 -8.01 -9.48
CA ARG A 10 -19.32 -7.82 -8.46
C ARG A 10 -18.02 -8.53 -8.82
N ARG A 11 -18.09 -9.74 -9.39
CA ARG A 11 -16.91 -10.46 -9.95
C ARG A 11 -16.27 -9.70 -11.12
N ARG A 12 -17.05 -9.16 -12.06
CA ARG A 12 -16.52 -8.34 -13.16
C ARG A 12 -15.83 -7.08 -12.66
N ARG A 13 -16.47 -6.33 -11.75
CA ARG A 13 -15.87 -5.15 -11.12
C ARG A 13 -14.57 -5.49 -10.39
N GLN A 14 -14.53 -6.59 -9.63
CA GLN A 14 -13.31 -7.05 -8.98
C GLN A 14 -12.20 -7.36 -9.99
N LYS A 15 -12.53 -7.99 -11.12
CA LYS A 15 -11.55 -8.34 -12.15
C LYS A 15 -11.01 -7.12 -12.88
N GLU A 16 -11.87 -6.17 -13.23
CA GLU A 16 -11.46 -4.89 -13.84
C GLU A 16 -10.59 -4.05 -12.88
N LEU A 17 -10.92 -4.04 -11.59
CA LEU A 17 -10.11 -3.38 -10.56
C LEU A 17 -8.78 -4.08 -10.32
N ALA A 18 -8.76 -5.42 -10.30
CA ALA A 18 -7.53 -6.19 -10.21
C ALA A 18 -6.61 -5.86 -11.40
N SER A 19 -7.11 -5.88 -12.63
CA SER A 19 -6.32 -5.51 -13.80
C SER A 19 -5.89 -4.04 -13.81
N TYR A 20 -6.72 -3.12 -13.32
CA TYR A 20 -6.34 -1.71 -13.16
C TYR A 20 -5.21 -1.53 -12.13
N LEU A 21 -5.31 -2.22 -10.99
CA LEU A 21 -4.28 -2.15 -9.95
C LEU A 21 -3.00 -2.88 -10.34
N GLU A 22 -3.08 -4.02 -11.05
CA GLU A 22 -1.93 -4.73 -11.61
C GLU A 22 -1.18 -3.86 -12.61
N ALA A 23 -1.89 -3.14 -13.49
CA ALA A 23 -1.28 -2.22 -14.45
C ALA A 23 -0.51 -1.08 -13.75
N HIS A 24 -0.91 -0.72 -12.53
CA HIS A 24 -0.32 0.36 -11.75
C HIS A 24 0.59 -0.13 -10.61
N GLN A 25 0.69 -1.46 -10.39
CA GLN A 25 1.36 -2.05 -9.23
C GLN A 25 2.83 -1.67 -9.18
N GLU A 26 3.56 -1.83 -10.29
CA GLU A 26 4.98 -1.49 -10.35
C GLU A 26 5.24 -0.01 -10.04
N ARG A 27 4.34 0.87 -10.49
CA ARG A 27 4.43 2.31 -10.22
C ARG A 27 4.14 2.60 -8.75
N LEU A 28 3.12 1.98 -8.16
CA LEU A 28 2.78 2.14 -6.75
C LEU A 28 3.91 1.61 -5.85
N GLU A 29 4.51 0.48 -6.22
CA GLU A 29 5.67 -0.08 -5.52
C GLU A 29 6.87 0.86 -5.57
N LYS A 30 7.19 1.43 -6.74
CA LYS A 30 8.26 2.41 -6.90
C LYS A 30 8.04 3.66 -6.05
N VAL A 31 6.80 4.16 -5.99
CA VAL A 31 6.44 5.31 -5.14
C VAL A 31 6.63 4.94 -3.67
N ALA A 32 6.06 3.82 -3.23
CA ALA A 32 6.18 3.36 -1.85
C ALA A 32 7.65 3.19 -1.45
N GLN A 33 8.46 2.52 -2.27
CA GLN A 33 9.88 2.34 -2.03
C GLN A 33 10.64 3.68 -1.95
N ARG A 34 10.28 4.66 -2.80
CA ARG A 34 10.89 5.98 -2.78
C ARG A 34 10.58 6.72 -1.47
N CYS A 35 9.32 6.69 -1.02
CA CYS A 35 8.90 7.29 0.25
C CYS A 35 9.64 6.64 1.42
N VAL A 36 9.72 5.30 1.43
CA VAL A 36 10.48 4.55 2.45
C VAL A 36 11.94 4.97 2.47
N ASN A 37 12.61 4.94 1.32
CA ASN A 37 14.01 5.34 1.22
C ASN A 37 14.24 6.78 1.70
N GLN A 38 13.32 7.69 1.43
CA GLN A 38 13.41 9.07 1.89
C GLN A 38 13.31 9.17 3.43
N VAL A 39 12.42 8.41 4.06
CA VAL A 39 12.34 8.32 5.53
C VAL A 39 13.61 7.72 6.12
N LEU A 40 14.13 6.64 5.51
CA LEU A 40 15.38 6.01 5.94
C LEU A 40 16.59 6.96 5.88
N LEU A 41 16.64 7.81 4.86
CA LEU A 41 17.71 8.79 4.67
C LEU A 41 17.57 10.00 5.60
N SER A 42 16.35 10.52 5.78
CA SER A 42 16.09 11.72 6.58
C SER A 42 16.05 11.46 8.09
N ARG A 43 15.84 10.20 8.51
CA ARG A 43 15.76 9.76 9.92
C ARG A 43 14.93 10.73 10.78
N PRO A 44 13.67 10.98 10.41
CA PRO A 44 12.80 11.85 11.18
C PRO A 44 12.57 11.27 12.58
N VAL A 45 12.18 12.13 13.52
CA VAL A 45 11.86 11.73 14.90
C VAL A 45 10.67 10.75 14.92
N ASP A 46 9.70 10.94 14.03
CA ASP A 46 8.60 10.01 13.79
C ASP A 46 8.62 9.49 12.32
N PRO A 47 9.23 8.33 12.07
CA PRO A 47 9.30 7.73 10.73
C PRO A 47 7.96 7.23 10.22
N TYR A 48 7.03 6.87 11.11
CA TYR A 48 5.70 6.42 10.73
C TYR A 48 4.88 7.57 10.17
N GLU A 49 4.83 8.68 10.92
CA GLU A 49 4.10 9.88 10.52
C GLU A 49 4.68 10.49 9.23
N ALA A 50 6.01 10.58 9.13
CA ALA A 50 6.69 11.07 7.93
C ALA A 50 6.38 10.20 6.70
N LEU A 51 6.35 8.87 6.85
CA LEU A 51 6.03 7.96 5.76
C LEU A 51 4.56 8.12 5.33
N LEU A 52 3.63 8.20 6.27
CA LEU A 52 2.22 8.46 5.97
C LEU A 52 2.03 9.77 5.24
N HIS A 53 2.73 10.83 5.67
CA HIS A 53 2.66 12.13 5.02
C HIS A 53 3.12 12.05 3.56
N LEU A 54 4.31 11.50 3.30
CA LEU A 54 4.86 11.34 1.94
C LEU A 54 3.96 10.48 1.04
N LEU A 55 3.37 9.41 1.58
CA LEU A 55 2.45 8.56 0.84
C LEU A 55 1.10 9.26 0.58
N SER A 56 0.64 10.10 1.51
CA SER A 56 -0.62 10.85 1.37
C SER A 56 -0.56 11.95 0.32
N GLU A 57 0.63 12.54 0.09
CA GLU A 57 0.85 13.46 -1.02
C GLU A 57 0.72 12.77 -2.38
N TYR A 58 0.96 11.45 -2.43
CA TYR A 58 0.76 10.63 -3.60
C TYR A 58 -0.70 10.16 -3.72
N THR A 59 -1.56 11.06 -4.20
CA THR A 59 -2.87 10.71 -4.75
C THR A 59 -2.88 10.94 -6.26
N GLN A 60 -2.93 9.87 -7.04
CA GLN A 60 -2.96 9.97 -8.50
C GLN A 60 -3.94 8.98 -9.10
N GLU A 61 -4.70 9.44 -10.10
CA GLU A 61 -5.62 8.60 -10.89
C GLU A 61 -6.72 7.90 -10.07
N GLY A 62 -7.04 8.42 -8.88
CA GLY A 62 -8.04 7.82 -7.98
C GLY A 62 -7.50 6.67 -7.13
N ILE A 63 -6.17 6.49 -7.10
CA ILE A 63 -5.47 5.61 -6.16
C ILE A 63 -4.92 6.47 -5.02
N CYS A 64 -5.19 6.07 -3.78
CA CYS A 64 -4.66 6.71 -2.59
C CYS A 64 -3.98 5.69 -1.68
N PHE A 65 -2.82 6.05 -1.14
CA PHE A 65 -2.21 5.27 -0.07
C PHE A 65 -2.98 5.54 1.22
N ARG A 66 -3.55 4.48 1.80
CA ARG A 66 -4.53 4.60 2.88
C ARG A 66 -4.01 4.11 4.22
N GLN A 67 -3.10 3.14 4.18
CA GLN A 67 -2.62 2.49 5.38
C GLN A 67 -1.18 2.02 5.16
N VAL A 68 -0.35 2.20 6.18
CA VAL A 68 0.91 1.49 6.32
C VAL A 68 0.81 0.63 7.55
N ARG A 69 1.19 -0.64 7.39
CA ARG A 69 1.09 -1.63 8.44
C ARG A 69 2.47 -2.19 8.74
N PHE A 70 2.75 -2.42 10.02
CA PHE A 70 4.02 -2.90 10.51
C PHE A 70 3.78 -4.10 11.43
N TRP A 71 4.61 -5.12 11.27
CA TRP A 71 4.56 -6.31 12.11
C TRP A 71 5.98 -6.76 12.44
N PRO A 72 6.27 -7.11 13.71
CA PRO A 72 7.55 -7.65 14.07
C PRO A 72 7.75 -9.00 13.37
N ARG A 73 8.88 -9.15 12.66
CA ARG A 73 9.29 -10.39 12.01
C ARG A 73 10.35 -11.13 12.83
N GLY A 74 11.13 -10.39 13.61
CA GLY A 74 12.15 -10.90 14.51
C GLY A 74 12.74 -9.80 15.39
N PRO A 75 13.79 -10.09 16.17
CA PRO A 75 14.39 -9.13 17.10
C PRO A 75 15.06 -7.93 16.42
N SER A 76 15.39 -8.03 15.13
CA SER A 76 16.08 -6.98 14.36
C SER A 76 15.33 -6.57 13.08
N SER A 77 14.14 -7.11 12.83
CA SER A 77 13.40 -6.82 11.60
C SER A 77 11.89 -6.66 11.81
N ILE A 78 11.35 -5.68 11.09
CA ILE A 78 9.93 -5.36 11.04
C ILE A 78 9.49 -5.51 9.59
N ALA A 79 8.51 -6.36 9.35
CA ALA A 79 7.87 -6.40 8.06
C ALA A 79 6.90 -5.22 7.94
N MET A 80 6.91 -4.57 6.78
CA MET A 80 6.09 -3.44 6.44
C MET A 80 5.24 -3.78 5.22
N GLU A 81 3.97 -3.37 5.26
CA GLU A 81 3.05 -3.43 4.13
C GLU A 81 2.46 -2.05 3.89
N VAL A 82 2.65 -1.51 2.69
CA VAL A 82 2.00 -0.29 2.24
C VAL A 82 0.76 -0.67 1.45
N VAL A 83 -0.38 -0.11 1.82
CA VAL A 83 -1.68 -0.46 1.28
C VAL A 83 -2.25 0.74 0.52
N ALA A 84 -2.59 0.50 -0.74
CA ALA A 84 -3.30 1.45 -1.60
C ALA A 84 -4.78 1.09 -1.69
N GLU A 85 -5.62 2.10 -1.79
CA GLU A 85 -7.05 1.98 -2.06
C GLU A 85 -7.37 2.63 -3.41
N ALA A 86 -8.18 1.96 -4.23
CA ALA A 86 -8.77 2.52 -5.44
C ALA A 86 -10.23 2.07 -5.52
N ARG A 87 -11.16 3.03 -5.69
CA ARG A 87 -12.60 2.78 -5.85
C ARG A 87 -13.16 1.76 -4.83
N SER A 88 -12.86 1.99 -3.54
CA SER A 88 -13.29 1.14 -2.41
C SER A 88 -12.74 -0.30 -2.41
N SER A 89 -11.69 -0.56 -3.18
CA SER A 89 -10.92 -1.80 -3.15
C SER A 89 -9.50 -1.54 -2.66
N VAL A 90 -8.95 -2.50 -1.91
CA VAL A 90 -7.70 -2.36 -1.18
C VAL A 90 -6.68 -3.35 -1.72
N LEU A 91 -5.44 -2.91 -1.97
CA LEU A 91 -4.33 -3.72 -2.46
C LEU A 91 -3.03 -3.39 -1.71
N SER A 92 -2.25 -4.43 -1.41
CA SER A 92 -0.88 -4.30 -0.95
C SER A 92 0.00 -3.78 -2.09
N ALA A 93 0.36 -2.50 -2.03
CA ALA A 93 1.17 -1.83 -3.03
C ALA A 93 2.67 -2.14 -2.88
N HIS A 94 3.13 -2.38 -1.65
CA HIS A 94 4.51 -2.75 -1.39
C HIS A 94 4.59 -3.59 -0.11
N ARG A 95 5.52 -4.56 -0.12
CA ARG A 95 5.91 -5.32 1.06
C ARG A 95 7.42 -5.31 1.16
N GLY A 96 7.92 -4.95 2.33
CA GLY A 96 9.36 -4.86 2.58
C GLY A 96 9.70 -5.22 4.01
N GLU A 97 10.97 -5.43 4.28
CA GLU A 97 11.50 -5.55 5.64
C GLU A 97 12.30 -4.30 5.97
N LEU A 98 12.08 -3.76 7.16
CA LEU A 98 12.80 -2.64 7.73
C LEU A 98 13.60 -3.11 8.95
N PRO A 99 14.77 -2.51 9.21
CA PRO A 99 15.47 -2.68 10.47
C PRO A 99 14.58 -2.25 11.64
N ALA A 100 14.59 -3.00 12.73
CA ALA A 100 13.81 -2.68 13.93
C ALA A 100 14.20 -1.34 14.57
N GLU A 101 15.39 -0.82 14.28
CA GLU A 101 15.91 0.45 14.80
C GLU A 101 15.20 1.70 14.26
N LEU A 102 14.29 1.54 13.29
CA LEU A 102 13.60 2.61 12.58
C LEU A 102 12.12 2.74 12.94
N VAL A 103 11.64 2.01 13.95
CA VAL A 103 10.25 2.07 14.44
C VAL A 103 10.26 2.26 15.95
#